data_AF-A0A520VT11-F1
#
_entry.id   AF-A0A520VT11-F1
#
_cell.length_a   1.000
_cell.length_b   1.000
_cell.length_c   1.000
_cell.angle_alpha   90.00
_cell.angle_beta   90.00
_cell.angle_gamma   90.00
#
_symmetry.space_group_name_H-M   'P 1'
#
loop_
_entity.id
_entity.type
_entity.pdbx_description
1 polymer ?
#
loop_
_entity_poly.entity_id
_entity_poly.type
_entity_poly.pdbx_seq_one_letter_code
_entity_poly.pdbx_strand_id
1 'polypeptide(L)'
;MNRLTEETIKQATVGKMMTCQEVSSYSPQEIREAISGLVAEHKTILAEALVEAGLALYPESEDILAIASLMAMQRQDWGQAASLLRLLIDQQGVNTTPYSYIMLIRALRCNLEYAEALSICIDAHEKHPDHPDIDAEFKVLTSILGLKPYPADESLDSEEEDVLSPAVLEKSNPSKAKETAETSVISDQTK
;
A
#
# COMPACT_ATOMS: atom_id res chain seq x y z
N MET A 1 25.02 18.68 16.07
CA MET A 1 25.63 17.98 14.92
C MET A 1 26.38 16.79 15.46
N ASN A 2 26.18 15.61 14.88
CA ASN A 2 26.88 14.39 15.31
C ASN A 2 28.25 14.31 14.64
N ARG A 3 29.20 13.62 15.30
CA ARG A 3 30.58 13.47 14.81
C ARG A 3 30.64 12.86 13.40
N LEU A 4 29.77 11.89 13.10
CA LEU A 4 29.68 11.27 11.78
C LEU A 4 29.18 12.25 10.71
N THR A 5 28.21 13.11 11.02
CA THR A 5 27.72 14.16 10.10
C THR A 5 28.86 15.12 9.74
N GLU A 6 29.60 15.60 10.74
CA GLU A 6 30.73 16.53 10.53
C GLU A 6 31.84 15.90 9.68
N GLU A 7 32.21 14.64 9.96
CA GLU A 7 33.25 13.95 9.20
C GLU A 7 32.80 13.66 7.76
N THR A 8 31.52 13.29 7.54
CA THR A 8 30.96 13.09 6.19
C THR A 8 31.05 14.37 5.36
N ILE A 9 30.66 15.50 5.94
CA ILE A 9 30.72 16.82 5.28
C ILE A 9 32.17 17.21 4.98
N LYS A 10 33.09 16.95 5.92
CA LYS A 10 34.50 17.26 5.77
C LYS A 10 35.14 16.44 4.64
N GLN A 11 34.88 15.13 4.57
CA GLN A 11 35.37 14.28 3.49
C GLN A 11 34.80 14.73 2.13
N ALA A 12 33.50 15.05 2.08
CA ALA A 12 32.84 15.54 0.87
C ALA A 12 33.46 16.86 0.37
N THR A 13 33.86 17.75 1.27
CA THR A 13 34.54 19.02 0.93
C THR A 13 35.90 18.78 0.25
N VAL A 14 36.56 17.67 0.57
CA VAL A 14 37.84 17.24 -0.04
C VAL A 14 37.59 16.40 -1.32
N GLY A 15 36.34 16.26 -1.76
CA GLY A 15 35.96 15.49 -2.94
C GLY A 15 36.00 13.98 -2.73
N LYS A 16 35.99 13.51 -1.47
CA LYS A 16 35.95 12.09 -1.12
C LYS A 16 34.62 11.74 -0.47
N MET A 17 34.09 10.56 -0.78
CA MET A 17 32.98 9.97 -0.04
C MET A 17 33.54 9.05 1.04
N MET A 18 32.81 8.91 2.16
CA MET A 18 33.19 7.95 3.20
C MET A 18 33.14 6.54 2.63
N THR A 19 34.14 5.75 2.99
CA THR A 19 34.20 4.33 2.63
C THR A 19 33.33 3.50 3.58
N CYS A 20 32.84 2.34 3.12
CA CYS A 20 32.11 1.41 4.00
C CYS A 20 32.92 1.01 5.24
N GLN A 21 34.26 0.95 5.12
CA GLN A 21 35.13 0.63 6.27
C GLN A 21 35.11 1.74 7.33
N GLU A 22 35.10 3.01 6.94
CA GLU A 22 34.99 4.13 7.87
C GLU A 22 33.60 4.17 8.54
N VAL A 23 32.54 3.92 7.75
CA VAL A 23 31.16 3.87 8.27
C VAL A 23 30.95 2.67 9.22
N SER A 24 31.63 1.54 9.01
CA SER A 24 31.52 0.35 9.86
C SER A 24 31.98 0.57 11.31
N SER A 25 32.76 1.63 11.57
CA SER A 25 33.18 1.99 12.92
C SER A 25 32.08 2.64 13.77
N TYR A 26 30.94 2.99 13.15
CA TYR A 26 29.80 3.62 13.79
C TYR A 26 28.66 2.63 13.98
N SER A 27 27.89 2.84 15.04
CA SER A 27 26.67 2.07 15.32
C SER A 27 25.55 2.42 14.33
N PRO A 28 24.58 1.51 14.11
CA PRO A 28 23.42 1.80 13.27
C PRO A 28 22.63 3.04 13.70
N GLN A 29 22.52 3.28 15.02
CA GLN A 29 21.87 4.46 15.57
C GLN A 29 22.62 5.75 15.19
N GLU A 30 23.96 5.78 15.32
CA GLU A 30 24.76 6.95 14.95
C GLU A 30 24.67 7.24 13.45
N ILE A 31 24.65 6.19 12.62
CA ILE A 31 24.46 6.30 11.17
C ILE A 31 23.08 6.90 10.88
N ARG A 32 22.01 6.40 11.51
CA ARG A 32 20.65 6.93 11.39
C ARG A 32 20.59 8.41 11.74
N GLU A 33 21.15 8.79 12.89
CA GLU A 33 21.16 10.18 13.34
C GLU A 33 21.97 11.07 12.38
N ALA A 34 23.10 10.57 11.86
CA ALA A 34 23.90 11.30 10.89
C ALA A 34 23.16 11.53 9.57
N ILE A 35 22.46 10.51 9.05
CA ILE A 35 21.58 10.63 7.87
C ILE A 35 20.51 11.69 8.13
N SER A 36 19.84 11.63 9.29
CA SER A 36 18.79 12.60 9.64
C SER A 36 19.32 14.05 9.68
N GLY A 37 20.54 14.25 10.20
CA GLY A 37 21.21 15.54 10.20
C GLY A 37 21.54 16.04 8.78
N LEU A 38 22.02 15.15 7.90
CA LEU A 38 22.30 15.50 6.51
C LEU A 38 21.02 15.88 5.74
N VAL A 39 19.91 15.17 5.98
CA VAL A 39 18.61 15.50 5.40
C VAL A 39 18.12 16.88 5.86
N ALA A 40 18.26 17.18 7.16
CA ALA A 40 17.89 18.49 7.72
C ALA A 40 18.72 19.64 7.13
N GLU A 41 19.96 19.38 6.73
CA GLU A 41 20.83 20.34 6.04
C GLU A 41 20.66 20.34 4.50
N HIS A 42 19.65 19.65 3.98
CA HIS A 42 19.38 19.49 2.54
C HIS A 42 20.54 18.86 1.75
N LYS A 43 21.42 18.11 2.42
CA LYS A 43 22.55 17.38 1.80
C LYS A 43 22.11 15.97 1.38
N THR A 44 21.08 15.91 0.53
CA THR A 44 20.40 14.66 0.14
C THR A 44 21.33 13.64 -0.48
N ILE A 45 22.23 14.04 -1.38
CA ILE A 45 23.19 13.13 -2.04
C ILE A 45 24.11 12.45 -1.01
N LEU A 46 24.57 13.19 0.00
CA LEU A 46 25.41 12.62 1.06
C LEU A 46 24.60 11.70 1.98
N ALA A 47 23.37 12.08 2.29
CA ALA A 47 22.45 11.24 3.06
C ALA A 47 22.17 9.91 2.34
N GLU A 48 21.94 9.95 1.03
CA GLU A 48 21.72 8.77 0.19
C GLU A 48 22.93 7.84 0.17
N ALA A 49 24.14 8.38 -0.08
CA ALA A 49 25.36 7.59 -0.04
C ALA A 49 25.58 6.92 1.34
N LEU A 50 25.24 7.64 2.42
CA LEU A 50 25.34 7.11 3.78
C LEU A 50 24.27 6.05 4.08
N VAL A 51 23.06 6.19 3.52
CA VAL A 51 22.00 5.16 3.58
C VAL A 51 22.44 3.89 2.85
N GLU A 52 22.99 4.01 1.65
CA GLU A 52 23.49 2.86 0.88
C GLU A 52 24.62 2.13 1.61
N ALA A 53 25.58 2.88 2.17
CA ALA A 53 26.62 2.31 3.02
C ALA A 53 26.04 1.64 4.28
N GLY A 54 25.05 2.28 4.91
CA GLY A 54 24.36 1.73 6.08
C GLY A 54 23.66 0.40 5.78
N LEU A 55 22.93 0.32 4.66
CA LEU A 55 22.24 -0.91 4.23
C LEU A 55 23.23 -2.02 3.88
N ALA A 56 24.37 -1.69 3.27
CA ALA A 56 25.40 -2.68 2.95
C ALA A 56 26.06 -3.28 4.20
N LEU A 57 26.21 -2.50 5.27
CA LEU A 57 26.83 -2.91 6.52
C LEU A 57 25.85 -3.60 7.48
N TYR A 58 24.63 -3.09 7.55
CA TYR A 58 23.62 -3.51 8.53
C TYR A 58 22.25 -3.71 7.85
N PRO A 59 22.12 -4.73 6.98
CA PRO A 59 20.91 -4.93 6.16
C PRO A 59 19.66 -5.27 6.98
N GLU A 60 19.82 -5.86 8.17
CA GLU A 60 18.72 -6.27 9.05
C GLU A 60 18.46 -5.29 10.20
N SER A 61 19.21 -4.18 10.27
CA SER A 61 19.06 -3.22 11.35
C SER A 61 17.77 -2.40 11.19
N GLU A 62 16.91 -2.43 12.21
CA GLU A 62 15.67 -1.66 12.25
C GLU A 62 15.91 -0.16 12.02
N ASP A 63 16.95 0.41 12.66
CA ASP A 63 17.29 1.83 12.53
C ASP A 63 17.61 2.22 11.09
N ILE A 64 18.35 1.35 10.38
CA ILE A 64 18.79 1.59 9.00
C ILE A 64 17.61 1.36 8.04
N LEU A 65 16.84 0.30 8.22
CA LEU A 65 15.66 0.02 7.41
C LEU A 65 14.61 1.13 7.54
N ALA A 66 14.40 1.64 8.76
CA ALA A 66 13.51 2.77 9.02
C ALA A 66 13.95 4.02 8.26
N ILE A 67 15.21 4.47 8.40
CA ILE A 67 15.65 5.70 7.71
C ILE A 67 15.77 5.52 6.20
N ALA A 68 16.18 4.33 5.73
CA ALA A 68 16.26 4.02 4.31
C ALA A 68 14.88 4.04 3.64
N SER A 69 13.86 3.47 4.29
CA SER A 69 12.49 3.51 3.77
C SER A 69 11.93 4.93 3.72
N LEU A 70 12.18 5.75 4.75
CA LEU A 70 11.78 7.17 4.75
C LEU A 70 12.47 7.96 3.62
N MET A 71 13.75 7.67 3.36
CA MET A 71 14.49 8.26 2.24
C MET A 71 13.95 7.81 0.87
N ALA A 72 13.54 6.55 0.74
CA ALA A 72 12.85 6.08 -0.47
C ALA A 72 11.48 6.77 -0.66
N MET A 73 10.70 6.92 0.42
CA MET A 73 9.44 7.68 0.41
C MET A 73 9.65 9.13 -0.02
N GLN A 74 10.69 9.81 0.50
CA GLN A 74 11.01 11.20 0.14
C GLN A 74 11.38 11.35 -1.34
N ARG A 75 12.00 10.32 -1.92
CA ARG A 75 12.36 10.25 -3.36
C ARG A 75 11.20 9.79 -4.24
N GLN A 76 10.05 9.48 -3.66
CA GLN A 76 8.90 8.91 -4.36
C GLN A 76 9.19 7.55 -5.02
N ASP A 77 10.20 6.84 -4.52
CA ASP A 77 10.46 5.45 -4.90
C ASP A 77 9.62 4.53 -4.01
N TRP A 78 8.34 4.45 -4.34
CA TRP A 78 7.34 3.74 -3.55
C TRP A 78 7.61 2.23 -3.48
N GLY A 79 8.10 1.63 -4.57
CA GLY A 79 8.44 0.21 -4.64
C GLY A 79 9.61 -0.17 -3.73
N GLN A 80 10.67 0.64 -3.73
CA GLN A 80 11.78 0.45 -2.80
C GLN A 80 11.33 0.69 -1.36
N ALA A 81 10.56 1.75 -1.10
CA ALA A 81 10.02 2.04 0.23
C ALA A 81 9.20 0.87 0.78
N ALA A 82 8.27 0.33 -0.01
CA ALA A 82 7.44 -0.81 0.40
C ALA A 82 8.30 -2.04 0.70
N SER A 83 9.31 -2.33 -0.11
CA SER A 83 10.22 -3.47 0.11
C SER A 83 11.00 -3.34 1.42
N LEU A 84 11.55 -2.15 1.69
CA LEU A 84 12.27 -1.87 2.94
C LEU A 84 11.36 -1.91 4.17
N LEU A 85 10.11 -1.43 4.04
CA LEU A 85 9.13 -1.45 5.12
C LEU A 85 8.62 -2.84 5.44
N ARG A 86 8.44 -3.72 4.43
CA ARG A 86 8.14 -5.14 4.67
C ARG A 86 9.26 -5.79 5.48
N LEU A 87 10.51 -5.59 5.07
CA LEU A 87 11.67 -6.11 5.80
C LEU A 87 11.74 -5.55 7.22
N LEU A 88 11.46 -4.25 7.42
CA LEU A 88 11.40 -3.65 8.75
C LEU A 88 10.32 -4.31 9.63
N ILE A 89 9.13 -4.52 9.10
CA ILE A 89 8.02 -5.17 9.82
C ILE A 89 8.40 -6.60 10.19
N ASP A 90 9.01 -7.34 9.27
CA ASP A 90 9.49 -8.71 9.50
C ASP A 90 10.55 -8.76 10.62
N GLN A 91 11.49 -7.82 10.64
CA GLN A 91 12.50 -7.71 11.71
C GLN A 91 11.88 -7.35 13.06
N GLN A 92 10.90 -6.45 13.08
CA GLN A 92 10.21 -6.04 14.31
C GLN A 92 9.29 -7.12 14.89
N GLY A 93 8.71 -7.96 14.03
CA GLY A 93 7.89 -9.11 14.39
C GLY A 93 6.68 -8.76 15.28
N VAL A 94 6.75 -9.13 16.56
CA VAL A 94 5.67 -8.86 17.54
C VAL A 94 5.68 -7.41 18.03
N ASN A 95 6.84 -6.75 17.96
CA ASN A 95 7.03 -5.38 18.43
C ASN A 95 6.85 -4.35 17.31
N THR A 96 6.31 -4.75 16.15
CA THR A 96 6.08 -3.83 15.04
C THR A 96 5.25 -2.65 15.52
N THR A 97 5.70 -1.46 15.15
CA THR A 97 5.00 -0.23 15.54
C THR A 97 3.83 0.04 14.59
N PRO A 98 2.75 0.71 15.04
CA PRO A 98 1.68 1.16 14.17
C PRO A 98 2.20 2.01 13.00
N TYR A 99 3.21 2.83 13.28
CA TYR A 99 3.83 3.71 12.29
C TYR A 99 4.48 2.94 11.14
N SER A 100 5.13 1.81 11.41
CA SER A 100 5.72 0.93 10.37
C SER A 100 4.64 0.43 9.40
N TYR A 101 3.48 -0.02 9.92
CA TYR A 101 2.34 -0.41 9.09
C TYR A 101 1.78 0.75 8.29
N ILE A 102 1.53 1.89 8.93
CA ILE A 102 0.97 3.08 8.26
C ILE A 102 1.88 3.53 7.11
N MET A 103 3.20 3.54 7.31
CA MET A 103 4.15 3.87 6.25
C MET A 103 4.10 2.86 5.10
N LEU A 104 4.00 1.55 5.39
CA LEU A 104 3.89 0.53 4.34
C LEU A 104 2.59 0.72 3.53
N ILE A 105 1.46 0.90 4.23
CA ILE A 105 0.16 1.14 3.60
C ILE A 105 0.21 2.36 2.69
N ARG A 106 0.82 3.46 3.14
CA ARG A 106 1.01 4.67 2.32
C ARG A 106 1.92 4.41 1.11
N ALA A 107 3.03 3.69 1.29
CA ALA A 107 3.91 3.33 0.19
C ALA A 107 3.18 2.52 -0.88
N LEU A 108 2.44 1.47 -0.47
CA LEU A 108 1.64 0.63 -1.37
C LEU A 108 0.54 1.41 -2.08
N ARG A 109 -0.18 2.28 -1.34
CA ARG A 109 -1.21 3.15 -1.91
C ARG A 109 -0.62 4.11 -2.96
N CYS A 110 0.53 4.70 -2.69
CA CYS A 110 1.25 5.54 -3.65
C CYS A 110 1.78 4.73 -4.85
N ASN A 111 2.10 3.45 -4.65
CA ASN A 111 2.48 2.53 -5.73
C ASN A 111 1.28 1.90 -6.48
N LEU A 112 0.04 2.29 -6.13
CA LEU A 112 -1.21 1.78 -6.69
C LEU A 112 -1.51 0.29 -6.40
N GLU A 113 -0.84 -0.30 -5.40
CA GLU A 113 -1.04 -1.68 -4.94
C GLU A 113 -2.15 -1.76 -3.88
N TYR A 114 -3.36 -1.31 -4.23
CA TYR A 114 -4.45 -1.11 -3.27
C TYR A 114 -4.93 -2.39 -2.58
N ALA A 115 -4.93 -3.52 -3.29
CA ALA A 115 -5.36 -4.80 -2.73
C ALA A 115 -4.43 -5.26 -1.60
N GLU A 116 -3.11 -5.16 -1.82
CA GLU A 116 -2.12 -5.47 -0.79
C GLU A 116 -2.18 -4.44 0.34
N ALA A 117 -2.29 -3.14 0.01
CA ALA A 117 -2.42 -2.09 1.01
C ALA A 117 -3.60 -2.36 1.97
N LEU A 118 -4.74 -2.82 1.45
CA LEU A 118 -5.90 -3.20 2.26
C LEU A 118 -5.61 -4.43 3.13
N SER A 119 -4.98 -5.47 2.57
CA SER A 119 -4.58 -6.65 3.35
C SER A 119 -3.71 -6.27 4.55
N ILE A 120 -2.66 -5.48 4.30
CA ILE A 120 -1.76 -5.00 5.36
C ILE A 120 -2.50 -4.12 6.37
N CYS A 121 -3.45 -3.30 5.92
CA CYS A 121 -4.26 -2.47 6.80
C CYS A 121 -5.17 -3.29 7.73
N ILE A 122 -5.71 -4.41 7.23
CA ILE A 122 -6.49 -5.35 8.06
C ILE A 122 -5.58 -5.99 9.11
N ASP A 123 -4.42 -6.50 8.72
CA ASP A 123 -3.44 -7.07 9.66
C ASP A 123 -3.01 -6.05 10.73
N ALA A 124 -2.83 -4.78 10.32
CA ALA A 124 -2.48 -3.69 11.22
C ALA A 124 -3.61 -3.38 12.22
N HIS A 125 -4.88 -3.47 11.80
CA HIS A 125 -6.03 -3.33 12.69
C HIS A 125 -6.13 -4.45 13.72
N GLU A 126 -5.83 -5.69 13.33
CA GLU A 126 -5.83 -6.82 14.27
C GLU A 126 -4.74 -6.66 15.34
N LYS A 127 -3.55 -6.19 14.94
CA LYS A 127 -2.41 -6.00 15.87
C LYS A 127 -2.51 -4.72 16.70
N HIS A 128 -3.11 -3.67 16.14
CA HIS A 128 -3.27 -2.37 16.79
C HIS A 128 -4.72 -1.88 16.68
N PRO A 129 -5.65 -2.47 17.47
CA PRO A 129 -7.03 -2.03 17.51
C PRO A 129 -7.16 -0.55 17.91
N ASP A 130 -8.16 0.13 17.37
CA ASP A 130 -8.53 1.53 17.70
C ASP A 130 -7.43 2.59 17.44
N HIS A 131 -6.44 2.29 16.59
CA HIS A 131 -5.42 3.28 16.23
C HIS A 131 -5.96 4.26 15.16
N PRO A 132 -6.08 5.57 15.46
CA PRO A 132 -6.81 6.52 14.62
C PRO A 132 -6.23 6.68 13.22
N ASP A 133 -4.90 6.61 13.08
CA ASP A 133 -4.25 6.73 11.77
C ASP A 133 -4.43 5.47 10.91
N ILE A 134 -4.58 4.29 11.52
CA ILE A 134 -4.86 3.04 10.78
C ILE A 134 -6.31 3.08 10.30
N ASP A 135 -7.25 3.50 11.17
CA ASP A 135 -8.66 3.71 10.80
C ASP A 135 -8.79 4.69 9.62
N ALA A 136 -7.97 5.75 9.62
CA ALA A 136 -7.96 6.73 8.55
C ALA A 136 -7.49 6.11 7.22
N GLU A 137 -6.38 5.35 7.20
CA GLU A 137 -5.93 4.67 5.99
C GLU A 137 -6.94 3.60 5.51
N PHE A 138 -7.56 2.86 6.44
CA PHE A 138 -8.60 1.86 6.11
C PHE A 138 -9.80 2.50 5.41
N LYS A 139 -10.29 3.63 5.92
CA LYS A 139 -11.39 4.40 5.29
C LYS A 139 -11.00 4.92 3.90
N VAL A 140 -9.76 5.37 3.74
CA VAL A 140 -9.24 5.82 2.43
C VAL A 140 -9.22 4.65 1.44
N LEU A 141 -8.68 3.50 1.84
CA LEU A 141 -8.56 2.33 0.97
C LEU A 141 -9.92 1.73 0.60
N THR A 142 -10.84 1.60 1.55
CA THR A 142 -12.20 1.11 1.28
C THR A 142 -12.95 2.04 0.33
N SER A 143 -12.80 3.36 0.50
CA SER A 143 -13.35 4.35 -0.43
C SER A 143 -12.75 4.22 -1.85
N ILE A 144 -11.43 4.10 -1.97
CA ILE A 144 -10.75 3.91 -3.27
C ILE A 144 -11.22 2.64 -3.98
N LEU A 145 -11.42 1.55 -3.23
CA LEU A 145 -11.85 0.26 -3.75
C LEU A 145 -13.37 0.17 -3.97
N GLY A 146 -14.13 1.21 -3.60
CA GLY A 146 -15.60 1.20 -3.71
C GLY A 146 -16.28 0.23 -2.75
N LEU A 147 -15.60 -0.19 -1.68
CA LEU A 147 -16.16 -1.07 -0.65
C LEU A 147 -17.10 -0.24 0.23
N LYS A 148 -18.41 -0.46 0.09
CA LYS A 148 -19.41 0.10 1.00
C LYS A 148 -19.56 -0.81 2.22
N PRO A 149 -19.71 -0.26 3.43
CA PRO A 149 -20.16 -1.04 4.56
C PRO A 149 -21.46 -1.76 4.19
N TYR A 150 -21.55 -3.04 4.49
CA TYR A 150 -22.81 -3.77 4.33
C TYR A 150 -23.87 -3.06 5.18
N PRO A 151 -25.00 -2.61 4.60
CA PRO A 151 -26.03 -1.95 5.38
C PRO A 151 -26.53 -2.93 6.45
N ALA A 152 -26.42 -2.53 7.72
CA ALA A 152 -26.86 -3.35 8.84
C ALA A 152 -28.40 -3.56 8.86
N ASP A 153 -29.13 -2.79 8.06
CA ASP A 153 -30.60 -2.71 8.03
C ASP A 153 -31.24 -3.10 6.69
N GLU A 154 -30.49 -3.67 5.74
CA GLU A 154 -31.16 -4.40 4.66
C GLU A 154 -31.52 -5.80 5.18
N SER A 155 -32.77 -5.94 5.63
CA SER A 155 -33.50 -7.15 5.27
C SER A 155 -33.22 -7.44 3.81
N LEU A 156 -33.06 -8.72 3.45
CA LEU A 156 -33.09 -9.16 2.06
C LEU A 156 -34.44 -8.72 1.47
N ASP A 157 -34.54 -7.46 1.09
CA ASP A 157 -35.64 -6.92 0.32
C ASP A 157 -35.46 -7.57 -1.03
N SER A 158 -36.39 -8.47 -1.28
CA SER A 158 -36.51 -9.36 -2.42
C SER A 158 -36.74 -8.60 -3.73
N GLU A 159 -35.87 -7.66 -4.07
CA GLU A 159 -35.91 -6.88 -5.32
C GLU A 159 -34.57 -6.83 -6.07
N GLU A 160 -33.57 -7.63 -5.69
CA GLU A 160 -32.67 -8.16 -6.71
C GLU A 160 -33.41 -9.35 -7.34
N GLU A 161 -34.04 -9.11 -8.50
CA GLU A 161 -34.53 -10.19 -9.36
C GLU A 161 -33.38 -11.19 -9.50
N ASP A 162 -33.53 -12.35 -8.85
CA ASP A 162 -32.57 -13.44 -8.93
C ASP A 162 -32.40 -13.80 -10.39
N VAL A 163 -31.33 -13.26 -10.99
CA VAL A 163 -31.02 -13.36 -12.43
C VAL A 163 -30.79 -14.81 -12.85
N LEU A 164 -30.67 -15.72 -11.88
CA LEU A 164 -30.51 -17.17 -12.06
C LEU A 164 -31.77 -17.96 -11.71
N SER A 165 -32.87 -17.30 -11.34
CA SER A 165 -34.15 -17.98 -11.12
C SER A 165 -34.67 -18.58 -12.44
N PRO A 166 -35.16 -19.84 -12.44
CA PRO A 166 -35.60 -20.55 -13.65
C PRO A 166 -36.67 -19.79 -14.46
N ALA A 167 -37.48 -18.95 -13.80
CA ALA A 167 -38.55 -18.16 -14.41
C ALA A 167 -38.06 -17.02 -15.32
N VAL A 168 -36.86 -16.48 -15.06
CA VAL A 168 -36.25 -15.41 -15.88
C VAL A 168 -35.62 -16.03 -17.14
N LEU A 169 -35.06 -17.24 -17.02
CA LEU A 169 -34.49 -17.99 -18.14
C LEU A 169 -35.55 -18.49 -19.13
N GLU A 170 -36.77 -18.82 -18.70
CA GLU A 170 -37.84 -19.22 -19.64
C GLU A 170 -38.34 -18.06 -20.53
N LYS A 171 -38.33 -16.81 -20.04
CA LYS A 171 -38.70 -15.64 -20.85
C LYS A 171 -37.70 -15.31 -21.95
N SER A 172 -36.49 -15.85 -21.87
CA SER A 172 -35.42 -15.65 -22.85
C SER A 172 -35.44 -16.67 -24.02
N ASN A 173 -36.42 -17.58 -24.05
CA ASN A 173 -36.50 -18.60 -25.09
C ASN A 173 -37.33 -18.11 -26.30
N PRO A 174 -36.74 -17.86 -27.49
CA PRO A 174 -37.46 -17.28 -28.63
C PRO A 174 -38.38 -18.29 -29.36
N SER A 175 -38.54 -19.51 -28.84
CA SER A 175 -39.17 -20.61 -29.58
C SER A 175 -40.69 -20.73 -29.44
N LYS A 176 -41.39 -19.83 -28.73
CA LYS A 176 -42.87 -19.92 -28.59
C LYS A 176 -43.66 -18.78 -29.23
N ALA A 177 -43.02 -17.89 -29.96
CA ALA A 177 -43.65 -16.73 -30.60
C ALA A 177 -44.27 -17.02 -31.99
N LYS A 178 -44.37 -18.28 -32.44
CA LYS A 178 -44.76 -18.59 -33.83
C LYS A 178 -46.00 -19.47 -34.04
N GLU A 179 -46.85 -19.68 -33.03
CA GLU A 179 -48.02 -20.58 -33.20
C GLU A 179 -49.38 -19.97 -32.81
N THR A 180 -49.48 -18.65 -32.62
CA THR A 180 -50.77 -17.98 -32.34
C THR A 180 -51.10 -16.83 -33.28
N ALA A 181 -50.43 -16.74 -34.44
CA ALA A 181 -50.67 -15.68 -35.43
C ALA A 181 -50.98 -16.22 -36.84
N GLU A 182 -51.66 -17.37 -36.96
CA GLU A 182 -52.25 -17.80 -38.24
C GLU A 182 -53.59 -18.52 -38.00
N THR A 183 -54.58 -17.85 -37.41
CA THR A 183 -55.98 -18.30 -37.52
C THR A 183 -57.00 -17.16 -37.31
N SER A 184 -56.86 -16.05 -38.03
CA SER A 184 -57.98 -15.08 -38.10
C SER A 184 -57.88 -14.09 -39.27
N VAL A 185 -57.53 -14.55 -40.49
CA VAL A 185 -57.92 -13.84 -41.72
C VAL A 185 -58.09 -14.87 -42.83
N ILE A 186 -59.31 -15.42 -42.97
CA ILE A 186 -59.98 -15.77 -44.24
C ILE A 186 -61.44 -16.08 -43.85
N SER A 187 -62.30 -15.07 -44.00
CA SER A 187 -63.73 -15.21 -44.23
C SER A 187 -64.06 -14.08 -45.21
N ASP A 188 -63.99 -14.35 -46.50
CA ASP A 188 -65.09 -14.85 -47.34
C ASP A 188 -65.57 -13.70 -48.24
N GLN A 189 -65.02 -13.65 -49.45
CA GLN A 189 -65.72 -13.10 -50.61
C GLN A 189 -66.38 -14.27 -51.33
N THR A 190 -67.72 -14.38 -51.27
CA THR A 190 -68.52 -14.76 -52.44
C THR A 190 -69.98 -14.35 -52.23
N LYS A 191 -70.45 -13.31 -52.94
CA LYS A 191 -71.46 -13.39 -54.02
C LYS A 191 -71.93 -12.00 -54.44
#